data_AF-A0A7V7MMY8-F1
#
_entry.id   AF-A0A7V7MMY8-F1
#
_cell.length_a   1.000
_cell.length_b   1.000
_cell.length_c   1.000
_cell.angle_alpha   90.00
_cell.angle_beta   90.00
_cell.angle_gamma   90.00
#
_symmetry.space_group_name_H-M   'P 1'
#
loop_
_entity.id
_entity.type
_entity.pdbx_description
1 polymer ?
#
loop_
_entity_poly.entity_id
_entity_poly.type
_entity_poly.pdbx_seq_one_letter_code
_entity_poly.pdbx_strand_id
1 'polypeptide(L)'
;MQLTKLEEQFKTIAVIRGGVFLLRPKDAIRFVEACRDAGVGIGGLEGFKVEGDRIQPLQEHSVDYCGSDRKNHEASLTFLSSREGKDIWFEVVADDRKE
;
A
#
# COMPACT_ATOMS: atom_id res chain seq x y z
N MET A 1 -3.80 -2.92 -15.28
CA MET A 1 -4.34 -3.04 -13.92
C MET A 1 -5.70 -2.36 -13.88
N GLN A 2 -6.71 -3.04 -13.36
CA GLN A 2 -8.00 -2.43 -13.02
C GLN A 2 -7.93 -1.99 -11.56
N LEU A 3 -8.18 -0.71 -11.29
CA LEU A 3 -8.15 -0.18 -9.92
C LEU A 3 -9.40 -0.60 -9.13
N THR A 4 -9.24 -0.82 -7.83
CA THR A 4 -10.39 -0.97 -6.92
C THR A 4 -11.12 0.37 -6.76
N LYS A 5 -12.34 0.33 -6.21
CA LYS A 5 -13.09 1.56 -5.89
C LYS A 5 -12.35 2.45 -4.89
N LEU A 6 -11.55 1.85 -4.00
CA LEU A 6 -10.71 2.59 -3.06
C LEU A 6 -9.50 3.17 -3.78
N GLU A 7 -8.78 2.39 -4.60
CA GLU A 7 -7.60 2.90 -5.34
C GLU A 7 -7.96 4.06 -6.29
N GLU A 8 -9.14 4.02 -6.92
CA GLU A 8 -9.66 5.11 -7.74
C GLU A 8 -9.75 6.46 -6.99
N GLN A 9 -9.99 6.45 -5.67
CA GLN A 9 -10.04 7.67 -4.85
C GLN A 9 -8.65 8.31 -4.66
N PHE A 10 -7.58 7.52 -4.86
CA PHE A 10 -6.19 7.92 -4.65
C PHE A 10 -5.40 8.05 -5.97
N LYS A 11 -6.03 7.77 -7.12
CA LYS A 11 -5.33 7.73 -8.42
C LYS A 11 -4.60 9.02 -8.82
N THR A 12 -5.05 10.18 -8.34
CA THR A 12 -4.46 11.48 -8.68
C THR A 12 -3.17 11.76 -7.93
N ILE A 13 -2.93 11.03 -6.83
CA ILE A 13 -1.75 11.16 -5.97
C ILE A 13 -0.86 9.91 -6.01
N ALA A 14 -1.34 8.83 -6.59
CA ALA A 14 -0.58 7.61 -6.80
C ALA A 14 0.36 7.70 -8.01
N VAL A 15 1.45 6.95 -7.92
CA VAL A 15 2.33 6.65 -9.05
C VAL A 15 2.04 5.24 -9.51
N ILE A 16 1.73 5.06 -10.80
CA ILE A 16 1.56 3.73 -11.38
C ILE A 16 2.79 3.40 -12.21
N ARG A 17 3.49 2.30 -11.87
CA ARG A 17 4.70 1.83 -12.57
C ARG A 17 4.70 0.32 -12.63
N GLY A 18 5.00 -0.25 -13.80
CA GLY A 18 4.97 -1.71 -13.99
C GLY A 18 3.62 -2.36 -13.65
N GLY A 19 2.52 -1.59 -13.66
CA GLY A 19 1.21 -2.06 -13.23
C GLY A 19 0.98 -2.10 -11.72
N VAL A 20 1.89 -1.54 -10.91
CA VAL A 20 1.80 -1.45 -9.46
C VAL A 20 1.27 -0.08 -9.03
N PHE A 21 0.29 -0.04 -8.12
CA PHE A 21 -0.27 1.18 -7.55
C PHE A 21 0.55 1.62 -6.33
N LEU A 22 1.35 2.68 -6.50
CA LEU A 22 2.31 3.12 -5.50
C LEU A 22 1.91 4.43 -4.83
N LEU A 23 1.96 4.43 -3.50
CA LEU A 23 1.68 5.59 -2.66
C LEU A 23 2.92 5.95 -1.83
N ARG A 24 3.09 7.24 -1.55
CA ARG A 24 4.01 7.70 -0.51
C ARG A 24 3.51 7.27 0.87
N PRO A 25 4.37 7.16 1.91
CA PRO A 25 3.97 6.66 3.22
C PRO A 25 2.73 7.35 3.78
N LYS A 26 2.68 8.69 3.69
CA LYS A 26 1.54 9.50 4.16
C LYS A 26 0.24 9.17 3.43
N ASP A 27 0.29 8.92 2.13
CA ASP A 27 -0.90 8.60 1.34
C ASP A 27 -1.30 7.14 1.48
N ALA A 28 -0.33 6.23 1.67
CA ALA A 28 -0.58 4.84 2.04
C ALA A 28 -1.29 4.74 3.40
N ILE A 29 -0.93 5.57 4.38
CA ILE A 29 -1.63 5.67 5.67
C ILE A 29 -3.11 6.03 5.44
N ARG A 30 -3.37 7.09 4.67
CA ARG A 30 -4.74 7.51 4.32
C ARG A 30 -5.52 6.42 3.58
N PHE A 31 -4.84 5.65 2.74
CA PHE A 31 -5.44 4.52 2.04
C PHE A 31 -5.80 3.38 2.99
N VAL A 32 -4.92 3.04 3.94
CA VAL A 32 -5.19 2.03 5.00
C VAL A 32 -6.36 2.47 5.88
N GLU A 33 -6.45 3.76 6.23
CA GLU A 33 -7.60 4.32 6.96
C GLU A 33 -8.90 4.16 6.16
N ALA A 34 -8.89 4.47 4.86
CA ALA A 34 -10.04 4.28 3.99
C ALA A 34 -10.44 2.80 3.86
N CYS A 35 -9.47 1.88 3.82
CA CYS A 35 -9.73 0.44 3.86
C CYS A 35 -10.39 0.03 5.19
N ARG A 36 -9.89 0.56 6.31
CA ARG A 36 -10.46 0.31 7.65
C ARG A 36 -11.92 0.75 7.70
N ASP A 37 -12.21 1.97 7.25
CA ASP A 37 -13.54 2.57 7.27
C ASP A 37 -14.51 1.82 6.33
N ALA A 38 -14.01 1.29 5.22
CA ALA A 38 -14.76 0.45 4.29
C ALA A 38 -14.85 -1.03 4.73
N GLY A 39 -14.18 -1.41 5.82
CA GLY A 39 -14.12 -2.80 6.30
C GLY A 39 -13.32 -3.75 5.41
N VAL A 40 -12.47 -3.25 4.51
CA VAL A 40 -11.57 -4.01 3.63
C VAL A 40 -10.29 -4.36 4.39
N GLY A 41 -9.89 -5.63 4.43
CA GLY A 41 -8.66 -6.06 5.11
C GLY A 41 -7.40 -5.72 4.32
N ILE A 42 -6.25 -5.82 5.00
CA ILE A 42 -4.92 -5.59 4.43
C ILE A 42 -4.15 -6.91 4.50
N GLY A 43 -3.82 -7.45 3.33
CA GLY A 43 -3.03 -8.66 3.16
C GLY A 43 -1.53 -8.42 3.25
N GLY A 44 -1.05 -7.20 2.98
CA GLY A 44 0.37 -6.87 3.08
C GLY A 44 0.69 -5.45 2.63
N LEU A 45 1.95 -5.07 2.81
CA LEU A 45 2.53 -3.82 2.32
C LEU A 45 3.83 -4.16 1.61
N GLU A 46 3.97 -3.75 0.37
CA GLU A 46 5.19 -3.96 -0.41
C GLU A 46 5.92 -2.64 -0.61
N GLY A 47 7.18 -2.57 -0.15
CA GLY A 47 8.02 -1.40 -0.24
C GLY A 47 8.83 -1.36 -1.53
N PHE A 48 8.92 -0.19 -2.16
CA PHE A 48 9.63 0.01 -3.41
C PHE A 48 10.49 1.27 -3.39
N LYS A 49 11.65 1.18 -4.04
CA LYS A 49 12.36 2.33 -4.59
C LYS A 49 11.79 2.64 -5.97
N VAL A 50 11.54 3.91 -6.27
CA VAL A 50 11.11 4.37 -7.61
C VAL A 50 12.23 5.18 -8.23
N GLU A 51 12.73 4.73 -9.39
CA GLU A 51 13.77 5.41 -10.16
C GLU A 51 13.31 5.61 -11.60
N GLY A 52 12.83 6.82 -11.90
CA GLY A 52 12.21 7.13 -13.19
C GLY A 52 10.98 6.27 -13.46
N ASP A 53 11.07 5.39 -14.45
CA ASP A 53 9.98 4.46 -14.81
C ASP A 53 10.15 3.06 -14.24
N ARG A 54 11.18 2.84 -13.42
CA ARG A 54 11.48 1.55 -12.81
C ARG A 54 11.14 1.56 -11.33
N ILE A 55 10.82 0.36 -10.84
CA ILE A 55 10.58 0.09 -9.43
C ILE A 55 11.48 -1.05 -9.00
N GLN A 56 12.01 -0.96 -7.78
CA GLN A 56 12.81 -2.01 -7.16
C GLN A 56 12.17 -2.38 -5.82
N PRO A 57 11.75 -3.64 -5.61
CA PRO A 57 11.26 -4.11 -4.31
C PRO A 57 12.33 -3.97 -3.23
N LEU A 58 11.90 -3.58 -2.02
CA LEU A 58 12.74 -3.40 -0.83
C LEU A 58 12.19 -4.29 0.28
N GLN A 59 12.76 -5.49 0.43
CA GLN A 59 12.26 -6.50 1.37
C GLN A 59 12.23 -6.01 2.82
N GLU A 60 13.20 -5.19 3.23
CA GLU A 60 13.26 -4.55 4.56
C GLU A 60 12.13 -3.52 4.80
N HIS A 61 11.40 -3.19 3.74
CA HIS A 61 10.26 -2.29 3.73
C HIS A 61 9.01 -3.00 3.24
N SER A 62 8.98 -4.32 3.25
CA SER A 62 7.77 -5.11 3.02
C SER A 62 7.30 -5.82 4.29
N VAL A 63 6.02 -6.13 4.35
CA VAL A 63 5.42 -7.01 5.35
C VAL A 63 4.25 -7.77 4.73
N ASP A 64 4.27 -9.09 4.89
CA ASP A 64 3.20 -9.98 4.46
C ASP A 64 2.36 -10.38 5.68
N TYR A 65 1.05 -10.25 5.55
CA TYR A 65 0.07 -10.67 6.56
C TYR A 65 -0.70 -11.92 6.16
N CYS A 66 -0.26 -12.65 5.12
CA CYS A 66 -0.84 -13.94 4.73
C CYS A 66 -1.06 -14.85 5.94
N GLY A 67 -2.27 -15.41 6.04
CA GLY A 67 -2.67 -16.31 7.13
C GLY A 67 -3.10 -15.62 8.43
N SER A 68 -3.18 -14.28 8.44
CA SER A 68 -3.81 -13.55 9.55
C SER A 68 -5.33 -13.56 9.43
N ASP A 69 -6.03 -14.03 10.45
CA ASP A 69 -7.50 -13.90 10.57
C ASP A 69 -7.93 -12.46 10.95
N ARG A 70 -6.98 -11.55 11.14
CA ARG A 70 -7.23 -10.17 11.58
C ARG A 70 -7.17 -9.20 10.40
N LYS A 71 -7.99 -8.15 10.49
CA LYS A 71 -7.85 -6.97 9.64
C LYS A 71 -6.62 -6.17 10.12
N ASN A 72 -5.52 -6.22 9.37
CA ASN A 72 -4.19 -5.77 9.82
C ASN A 72 -3.98 -4.24 9.76
N HIS A 73 -5.04 -3.44 9.90
CA HIS A 73 -4.99 -1.98 9.75
C HIS A 73 -4.01 -1.32 10.71
N GLU A 74 -4.13 -1.57 12.02
CA GLU A 74 -3.28 -0.92 13.03
C GLU A 74 -1.80 -1.30 12.89
N ALA A 75 -1.52 -2.55 12.53
CA ALA A 75 -0.16 -3.00 12.22
C ALA A 75 0.39 -2.28 10.97
N SER A 76 -0.45 -2.12 9.94
CA SER A 76 -0.10 -1.40 8.71
C SER A 76 0.16 0.08 8.95
N LEU A 77 -0.69 0.73 9.76
CA LEU A 77 -0.53 2.14 10.15
C LEU A 77 0.78 2.34 10.91
N THR A 78 1.05 1.51 11.93
CA THR A 78 2.30 1.55 12.70
C THR A 78 3.52 1.35 11.79
N PHE A 79 3.43 0.39 10.86
CA PHE A 79 4.49 0.11 9.91
C PHE A 79 4.76 1.31 9.00
N LEU A 80 3.73 1.90 8.39
CA LEU A 80 3.88 3.02 7.46
C LEU A 80 4.34 4.30 8.16
N SER A 81 3.81 4.61 9.35
CA SER A 81 4.23 5.78 10.14
C SER A 81 5.73 5.76 10.44
N SER A 82 6.32 4.59 10.71
CA SER A 82 7.77 4.49 10.94
C SER A 82 8.63 4.64 9.67
N ARG A 83 8.00 4.80 8.49
CA ARG A 83 8.65 5.12 7.20
C ARG A 83 8.28 6.50 6.68
N GLU A 84 7.53 7.31 7.42
CA GLU A 84 7.31 8.70 7.04
C GLU A 84 8.63 9.46 6.88
N GLY A 85 8.69 10.35 5.89
CA GLY A 85 9.90 11.09 5.53
C GLY A 85 10.96 10.29 4.76
N LYS A 86 10.82 8.97 4.63
CA LYS A 86 11.72 8.16 3.78
C LYS A 86 11.30 8.23 2.32
N ASP A 87 12.28 8.17 1.42
CA ASP A 87 12.05 8.11 -0.02
C ASP A 87 11.70 6.67 -0.47
N ILE A 88 10.61 6.15 0.08
CA ILE A 88 10.06 4.82 -0.21
C ILE A 88 8.64 5.00 -0.72
N TRP A 89 8.20 4.08 -1.56
CA TRP A 89 6.84 3.98 -2.06
C TRP A 89 6.25 2.64 -1.66
N PHE A 90 4.94 2.59 -1.47
CA PHE A 90 4.24 1.39 -1.00
C PHE A 90 3.12 1.01 -1.94
N GLU A 91 3.06 -0.27 -2.26
CA GLU A 91 1.81 -0.92 -2.64
C GLU A 91 1.14 -1.43 -1.37
N VAL A 92 -0.13 -1.09 -1.20
CA VAL A 92 -0.97 -1.63 -0.13
C VAL A 92 -1.81 -2.75 -0.73
N VAL A 93 -1.56 -3.98 -0.32
CA VAL A 93 -2.30 -5.15 -0.80
C VAL A 93 -3.59 -5.25 0.02
N ALA A 94 -4.68 -4.74 -0.54
CA ALA A 94 -6.01 -4.77 0.07
C ALA A 94 -6.82 -5.98 -0.43
N ASP A 95 -7.64 -6.57 0.44
CA ASP A 95 -8.39 -7.80 0.15
C ASP A 95 -9.47 -7.62 -0.94
N ASP A 96 -9.84 -6.38 -1.28
CA ASP A 96 -10.80 -6.08 -2.35
C ASP A 96 -10.15 -6.05 -3.75
N ARG A 97 -8.82 -6.16 -3.82
CA ARG A 97 -8.08 -6.28 -5.07
C ARG A 97 -8.21 -7.70 -5.60
N LYS A 98 -8.76 -7.82 -6.81
CA LYS A 98 -8.80 -9.09 -7.54
C LYS A 98 -7.47 -9.26 -8.27
N GLU A 99 -6.79 -10.38 -8.04
CA GLU A 99 -5.62 -10.81 -8.81
C GLU A 99 -5.97 -11.10 -10.28
#